data_AF-A0A969RQN2-F1
#
_entry.id   AF-A0A969RQN2-F1
#
_cell.length_a   1.000
_cell.length_b   1.000
_cell.length_c   1.000
_cell.angle_alpha   90.00
_cell.angle_beta   90.00
_cell.angle_gamma   90.00
#
_symmetry.space_group_name_H-M   'P 1'
#
loop_
_entity.id
_entity.type
_entity.pdbx_description
1 polymer ?
#
loop_
_entity_poly.entity_id
_entity_poly.type
_entity_poly.pdbx_seq_one_letter_code
_entity_poly.pdbx_strand_id
1 'polypeptide(L)'
;MQPRFHSAIPELVSLFELPPTGQGRSQTTSKTTLRLRALVQDFRDTEQYTALKRLTQVVSHTHEWTTHAGSKPLGSLLRRYPCLYDHSLLTKDSTSEQRQQIRKIRQQVQQQFERDLSRYAAYKLIGDNSLANPAMTAVINAGERSRRNPTLLSDRHLDRALQQFGGKVDGSNTYRDLAQCFLTYSSQAHTYRIFKNDLYDYLTASIDVKYGKSQFNQRLYTYLQGILPDQDDQCLSDVLLVCTCRKLLNFLTVEGCQDLNHANFVDLTGNLGATATVGLLLKIVLICRNVKPYLEKRFAILFNHYETSTRDGVVWLIESLESLNVAFSINFGTLILSKESKSNRQQTL
;
A
#
# COMPACT_ATOMS: atom_id res chain seq x y z
N MET A 1 17.99 -6.40 -17.19
CA MET A 1 18.22 -7.82 -17.51
C MET A 1 17.30 -8.26 -18.64
N GLN A 2 17.81 -9.11 -19.54
CA GLN A 2 16.97 -9.83 -20.49
C GLN A 2 16.07 -10.82 -19.73
N PRO A 3 14.80 -11.01 -20.13
CA PRO A 3 13.85 -11.87 -19.42
C PRO A 3 14.29 -13.33 -19.30
N ARG A 4 15.31 -13.74 -20.06
CA ARG A 4 15.91 -15.08 -20.06
C ARG A 4 16.69 -15.42 -18.79
N PHE A 5 17.10 -14.43 -17.99
CA PHE A 5 17.85 -14.67 -16.74
C PHE A 5 16.99 -14.65 -15.48
N HIS A 6 15.67 -14.45 -15.61
CA HIS A 6 14.76 -14.49 -14.47
C HIS A 6 14.68 -15.87 -13.81
N SER A 7 14.93 -16.95 -14.56
CA SER A 7 15.03 -18.32 -14.05
C SER A 7 16.32 -18.61 -13.29
N ALA A 8 17.39 -17.83 -13.51
CA ALA A 8 18.67 -18.01 -12.84
C ALA A 8 18.66 -17.49 -11.39
N ILE A 9 17.74 -16.57 -11.04
CA ILE A 9 17.66 -16.00 -9.69
C ILE A 9 17.14 -17.06 -8.69
N PRO A 10 16.05 -17.80 -8.96
CA PRO A 10 15.63 -18.93 -8.11
C PRO A 10 16.68 -20.03 -8.01
N GLU A 11 17.38 -20.35 -9.11
CA GLU A 11 18.45 -21.33 -9.12
C GLU A 11 19.61 -20.92 -8.20
N LEU A 12 20.03 -19.65 -8.27
CA LEU A 12 21.03 -19.09 -7.38
C LEU A 12 20.61 -19.16 -5.91
N VAL A 13 19.36 -18.81 -5.58
CA VAL A 13 18.85 -18.92 -4.21
C VAL A 13 18.83 -20.37 -3.73
N SER A 14 18.47 -21.33 -4.58
CA SER A 14 18.47 -22.75 -4.23
C SER A 14 19.88 -23.29 -3.91
N LEU A 15 20.91 -22.81 -4.61
CA LEU A 15 22.31 -23.13 -4.31
C LEU A 15 22.72 -22.63 -2.92
N PHE A 16 22.17 -21.49 -2.50
CA PHE A 16 22.37 -20.97 -1.16
C PHE A 16 21.50 -21.66 -0.11
N GLU A 17 20.49 -22.47 -0.43
CA GLU A 17 19.70 -23.21 0.57
C GLU A 17 20.22 -24.63 0.81
N LEU A 18 20.84 -25.24 -0.20
CA LEU A 18 21.46 -26.56 -0.08
C LEU A 18 22.54 -26.56 1.01
N PRO A 19 22.50 -27.48 2.00
CA PRO A 19 23.64 -27.69 2.88
C PRO A 19 24.83 -28.14 2.02
N PRO A 20 26.07 -27.70 2.31
CA PRO A 20 27.23 -28.15 1.56
C PRO A 20 27.34 -29.67 1.67
N THR A 21 26.97 -30.37 0.60
CA THR A 21 27.06 -31.83 0.49
C THR A 21 28.52 -32.22 0.61
N GLY A 22 28.87 -32.80 1.75
CA GLY A 22 30.25 -33.13 2.06
C GLY A 22 30.46 -33.73 3.44
N GLN A 23 29.52 -34.52 3.95
CA GLN A 23 29.82 -35.54 4.96
C GLN A 23 30.33 -36.81 4.26
N GLY A 24 31.34 -36.65 3.42
CA GLY A 24 32.18 -37.74 2.95
C GLY A 24 33.52 -37.57 3.63
N ARG A 25 33.82 -38.46 4.58
CA ARG A 25 35.09 -38.56 5.30
C ARG A 25 36.29 -38.38 4.36
N SER A 26 36.88 -37.19 4.31
CA SER A 26 38.26 -37.05 3.87
C SER A 26 38.90 -35.89 4.60
N GLN A 27 39.91 -36.24 5.38
CA GLN A 27 40.72 -35.35 6.20
C GLN A 27 41.49 -34.41 5.25
N THR A 28 41.12 -33.13 5.22
CA THR A 28 41.86 -31.92 4.77
C THR A 28 40.92 -30.90 4.09
N THR A 29 39.88 -30.43 4.79
CA THR A 29 39.20 -29.19 4.34
C THR A 29 40.14 -28.01 4.54
N SER A 30 40.71 -27.49 3.44
CA SER A 30 41.54 -26.27 3.43
C SER A 30 40.89 -25.14 4.23
N LYS A 31 41.68 -24.38 5.02
CA LYS A 31 41.19 -23.24 5.82
C LYS A 31 40.33 -22.27 4.99
N THR A 32 40.65 -22.11 3.70
CA THR A 32 39.90 -21.30 2.75
C THR A 32 38.49 -21.83 2.51
N THR A 33 38.29 -23.15 2.42
CA THR A 33 36.97 -23.76 2.23
C THR A 33 36.08 -23.64 3.45
N LEU A 34 36.65 -23.74 4.66
CA LEU A 34 35.92 -23.48 5.91
C LEU A 34 35.51 -22.01 6.01
N ARG A 35 36.43 -21.10 5.67
CA ARG A 35 36.14 -19.67 5.63
C ARG A 35 35.06 -19.31 4.61
N LEU A 36 35.09 -19.90 3.41
CA LEU A 36 34.04 -19.70 2.40
C LEU A 36 32.68 -20.23 2.88
N ARG A 37 32.63 -21.40 3.53
CA ARG A 37 31.38 -21.91 4.11
C ARG A 37 30.83 -21.00 5.21
N ALA A 38 31.70 -20.49 6.07
CA ALA A 38 31.32 -19.53 7.10
C ALA A 38 30.73 -18.26 6.46
N LEU A 39 31.41 -17.67 5.48
CA LEU A 39 30.91 -16.49 4.76
C LEU A 39 29.58 -16.75 4.05
N VAL A 40 29.34 -17.95 3.51
CA VAL A 40 28.06 -18.32 2.89
C VAL A 40 26.96 -18.46 3.94
N GLN A 41 27.26 -19.02 5.12
CA GLN A 41 26.30 -19.07 6.24
C GLN A 41 26.00 -17.67 6.74
N ASP A 42 27.03 -16.86 7.01
CA ASP A 42 26.89 -15.47 7.45
C ASP A 42 26.06 -14.67 6.42
N PHE A 43 26.25 -14.92 5.12
CA PHE A 43 25.46 -14.27 4.06
C PHE A 43 23.96 -14.61 4.14
N ARG A 44 23.58 -15.83 4.55
CA ARG A 44 22.16 -16.21 4.70
C ARG A 44 21.43 -15.37 5.76
N ASP A 45 22.16 -14.88 6.75
CA ASP A 45 21.61 -14.07 7.84
C ASP A 45 21.55 -12.57 7.48
N THR A 46 21.97 -12.19 6.26
CA THR A 46 22.00 -10.79 5.83
C THR A 46 20.69 -10.28 5.23
N GLU A 47 20.48 -8.96 5.29
CA GLU A 47 19.37 -8.28 4.60
C GLU A 47 19.44 -8.47 3.08
N GLN A 48 20.64 -8.58 2.51
CA GLN A 48 20.86 -8.76 1.08
C GLN A 48 20.33 -10.12 0.60
N TYR A 49 20.54 -11.19 1.38
CA TYR A 49 19.98 -12.51 1.06
C TYR A 49 18.46 -12.53 1.17
N THR A 50 17.91 -11.89 2.20
CA THR A 50 16.45 -11.75 2.37
C THR A 50 15.82 -10.99 1.21
N ALA A 51 16.43 -9.87 0.79
CA ALA A 51 15.99 -9.10 -0.38
C ALA A 51 16.07 -9.93 -1.68
N LEU A 52 17.11 -10.75 -1.85
CA LEU A 52 17.26 -11.65 -2.99
C LEU A 52 16.16 -12.72 -3.02
N LYS A 53 15.83 -13.33 -1.87
CA LYS A 53 14.74 -14.31 -1.73
C LYS A 53 13.37 -13.69 -2.01
N ARG A 54 13.15 -12.43 -1.63
CA ARG A 54 11.92 -11.71 -2.00
C ARG A 54 11.87 -11.38 -3.49
N LEU A 55 13.01 -11.04 -4.10
CA LEU A 55 13.08 -10.76 -5.53
C LEU A 55 12.72 -11.99 -6.37
N THR A 56 13.13 -13.19 -5.96
CA THR A 56 12.74 -14.43 -6.68
C THR A 56 11.23 -14.64 -6.65
N GLN A 57 10.55 -14.31 -5.55
CA GLN A 57 9.08 -14.40 -5.45
C GLN A 57 8.37 -13.39 -6.36
N VAL A 58 8.94 -12.20 -6.56
CA VAL A 58 8.36 -11.17 -7.43
C VAL A 58 8.57 -11.50 -8.92
N VAL A 59 9.72 -12.07 -9.24
CA VAL A 59 10.16 -12.35 -10.62
C VAL A 59 9.63 -13.69 -11.14
N SER A 60 9.55 -14.72 -10.29
CA SER A 60 9.00 -16.01 -10.68
C SER A 60 7.49 -15.86 -10.86
N HIS A 61 7.01 -16.04 -12.08
CA HIS A 61 5.58 -15.98 -12.41
C HIS A 61 4.83 -17.21 -11.86
N THR A 62 4.87 -17.45 -10.55
CA THR A 62 4.04 -18.48 -9.93
C THR A 62 2.59 -17.99 -9.95
N HIS A 63 1.79 -18.56 -10.85
CA HIS A 63 0.36 -18.31 -10.95
C HIS A 63 -0.34 -18.79 -9.66
N GLU A 64 -0.63 -17.87 -8.74
CA GLU A 64 -1.35 -18.18 -7.50
C GLU A 64 -2.88 -18.15 -7.67
N TRP A 65 -3.42 -18.93 -8.62
CA TRP A 65 -4.87 -18.84 -8.92
C TRP A 65 -5.72 -19.94 -8.30
N THR A 66 -5.15 -21.01 -7.75
CA THR A 66 -5.95 -22.14 -7.28
C THR A 66 -5.20 -23.01 -6.26
N THR A 67 -5.19 -22.66 -4.98
CA THR A 67 -5.03 -23.63 -3.88
C THR A 67 -5.34 -22.96 -2.54
N HIS A 68 -6.18 -23.60 -1.72
CA HIS A 68 -6.66 -23.16 -0.40
C HIS A 68 -5.78 -22.10 0.27
N ALA A 69 -6.28 -20.86 0.26
CA ALA A 69 -5.50 -19.65 0.49
C ALA A 69 -5.03 -19.45 1.94
N GLY A 70 -5.58 -20.17 2.92
CA GLY A 70 -5.36 -19.86 4.33
C GLY A 70 -3.99 -20.23 4.90
N SER A 71 -3.37 -21.30 4.39
CA SER A 71 -2.11 -21.83 4.94
C SER A 71 -0.85 -21.20 4.33
N LYS A 72 -0.97 -20.36 3.29
CA LYS A 72 0.21 -19.74 2.66
C LYS A 72 0.72 -18.57 3.50
N PRO A 73 2.05 -18.33 3.55
CA PRO A 73 2.62 -17.18 4.26
C PRO A 73 2.29 -15.87 3.55
N LEU A 74 2.19 -14.76 4.29
CA LEU A 74 1.95 -13.43 3.74
C LEU A 74 2.99 -13.03 2.68
N GLY A 75 4.25 -13.39 2.86
CA GLY A 75 5.36 -13.05 1.95
C GLY A 75 5.11 -13.41 0.49
N SER A 76 4.36 -14.50 0.25
CA SER A 76 3.97 -14.92 -1.12
C SER A 76 3.14 -13.88 -1.88
N LEU A 77 2.48 -12.95 -1.17
CA LEU A 77 1.70 -11.87 -1.77
C LEU A 77 2.54 -10.63 -2.14
N LEU A 78 3.84 -10.60 -1.85
CA LEU A 78 4.68 -9.41 -2.07
C LEU A 78 4.55 -8.87 -3.50
N ARG A 79 4.49 -9.76 -4.50
CA ARG A 79 4.33 -9.41 -5.92
C ARG A 79 3.08 -8.56 -6.22
N ARG A 80 2.03 -8.64 -5.39
CA ARG A 80 0.78 -7.90 -5.57
C ARG A 80 0.85 -6.48 -5.01
N TYR A 81 1.91 -6.13 -4.28
CA TYR A 81 2.05 -4.82 -3.63
C TYR A 81 3.27 -4.05 -4.15
N PRO A 82 3.19 -3.43 -5.35
CA PRO A 82 4.28 -2.63 -5.92
C PRO A 82 4.75 -1.49 -5.01
N CYS A 83 3.86 -0.97 -4.17
CA CYS A 83 4.16 0.09 -3.21
C CYS A 83 5.23 -0.32 -2.17
N LEU A 84 5.43 -1.62 -1.93
CA LEU A 84 6.37 -2.11 -0.91
C LEU A 84 7.79 -2.37 -1.46
N TYR A 85 7.96 -2.43 -2.78
CA TYR A 85 9.19 -2.92 -3.42
C TYR A 85 10.42 -2.11 -3.02
N ASP A 86 10.31 -0.79 -2.98
CA ASP A 86 11.46 0.08 -2.69
C ASP A 86 11.99 -0.12 -1.26
N HIS A 87 11.16 -0.58 -0.33
CA HIS A 87 11.53 -0.78 1.07
C HIS A 87 11.68 -2.25 1.46
N SER A 88 11.30 -3.19 0.59
CA SER A 88 11.34 -4.64 0.86
C SER A 88 12.37 -5.39 0.01
N LEU A 89 12.73 -4.85 -1.17
CA LEU A 89 13.66 -5.46 -2.13
C LEU A 89 14.99 -4.71 -2.26
N LEU A 90 15.07 -3.46 -1.79
CA LEU A 90 16.29 -2.66 -1.85
C LEU A 90 16.92 -2.56 -0.47
N THR A 91 18.23 -2.70 -0.44
CA THR A 91 19.08 -2.44 0.73
C THR A 91 19.90 -1.16 0.50
N LYS A 92 20.58 -0.68 1.55
CA LYS A 92 21.42 0.53 1.45
C LYS A 92 22.50 0.39 0.35
N ASP A 93 23.00 -0.82 0.17
CA ASP A 93 24.07 -1.16 -0.77
C ASP A 93 23.57 -1.45 -2.19
N SER A 94 22.26 -1.36 -2.44
CA SER A 94 21.72 -1.64 -3.78
C SER A 94 22.26 -0.66 -4.82
N THR A 95 22.73 -1.20 -5.95
CA THR A 95 23.32 -0.42 -7.04
C THR A 95 22.26 0.43 -7.76
N SER A 96 22.70 1.47 -8.48
CA SER A 96 21.80 2.30 -9.30
C SER A 96 21.01 1.46 -10.31
N GLU A 97 21.66 0.46 -10.90
CA GLU A 97 21.04 -0.46 -11.86
C GLU A 97 19.95 -1.32 -11.22
N GLN A 98 20.21 -1.87 -10.03
CA GLN A 98 19.21 -2.64 -9.26
C GLN A 98 17.99 -1.77 -8.94
N ARG A 99 18.22 -0.53 -8.47
CA ARG A 99 17.15 0.45 -8.18
C ARG A 99 16.34 0.75 -9.43
N GLN A 100 16.98 0.98 -10.58
CA GLN A 100 16.28 1.24 -11.83
C GLN A 100 15.46 0.04 -12.30
N GLN A 101 15.98 -1.18 -12.12
CA GLN A 101 15.28 -2.39 -12.51
C GLN A 101 14.03 -2.65 -11.64
N ILE A 102 14.15 -2.48 -10.31
CA ILE A 102 13.02 -2.60 -9.40
C ILE A 102 11.94 -1.56 -9.70
N ARG A 103 12.33 -0.32 -10.03
CA ARG A 103 11.38 0.72 -10.49
C ARG A 103 10.62 0.31 -11.76
N LYS A 104 11.29 -0.31 -12.74
CA LYS A 104 10.62 -0.81 -13.96
C LYS A 104 9.61 -1.92 -13.64
N ILE A 105 9.99 -2.89 -12.81
CA ILE A 105 9.09 -3.98 -12.39
C ILE A 105 7.89 -3.40 -11.61
N ARG A 106 8.14 -2.46 -10.69
CA ARG A 106 7.09 -1.74 -9.95
C ARG A 106 6.08 -1.11 -10.89
N GLN A 107 6.55 -0.35 -11.87
CA GLN A 107 5.69 0.32 -12.86
C GLN A 107 4.87 -0.69 -13.69
N GLN A 108 5.49 -1.78 -14.15
CA GLN A 108 4.80 -2.80 -14.93
C GLN A 108 3.66 -3.47 -14.14
N VAL A 109 3.93 -3.86 -12.89
CA VAL A 109 2.92 -4.50 -12.04
C VAL A 109 1.80 -3.50 -11.70
N GLN A 110 2.14 -2.25 -11.37
CA GLN A 110 1.18 -1.19 -11.09
C GLN A 110 0.26 -0.91 -12.29
N GLN A 111 0.81 -0.80 -13.49
CA GLN A 111 0.03 -0.57 -14.72
C GLN A 111 -0.86 -1.77 -15.09
N GLN A 112 -0.42 -2.99 -14.81
CA GLN A 112 -1.26 -4.16 -14.99
C GLN A 112 -2.45 -4.12 -14.03
N PHE A 113 -2.19 -3.85 -12.75
CA PHE A 113 -3.24 -3.72 -11.74
C PHE A 113 -4.24 -2.61 -12.07
N GLU A 114 -3.77 -1.42 -12.47
CA GLU A 114 -4.64 -0.30 -12.86
C GLU A 114 -5.54 -0.63 -14.06
N ARG A 115 -5.02 -1.35 -15.06
CA ARG A 115 -5.80 -1.82 -16.22
C ARG A 115 -6.84 -2.87 -15.86
N ASP A 116 -6.51 -3.77 -14.95
CA ASP A 116 -7.47 -4.80 -14.51
C ASP A 116 -8.56 -4.19 -13.61
N LEU A 117 -8.19 -3.23 -12.76
CA LEU A 117 -9.13 -2.48 -11.92
C LEU A 117 -10.07 -1.60 -12.73
N SER A 118 -9.59 -0.89 -13.75
CA SER A 118 -10.44 -0.09 -14.64
C SER A 118 -11.42 -0.97 -15.42
N ARG A 119 -10.98 -2.14 -15.90
CA ARG A 119 -11.84 -3.11 -16.57
C ARG A 119 -12.94 -3.65 -15.65
N TYR A 120 -12.59 -3.98 -14.40
CA TYR A 120 -13.56 -4.42 -13.40
C TYR A 120 -14.59 -3.33 -13.07
N ALA A 121 -14.15 -2.09 -12.86
CA ALA A 121 -15.04 -0.96 -12.58
C ALA A 121 -15.99 -0.65 -13.75
N ALA A 122 -15.48 -0.68 -14.99
CA ALA A 122 -16.29 -0.50 -16.19
C ALA A 122 -17.33 -1.62 -16.36
N TYR A 123 -16.95 -2.87 -16.07
CA TYR A 123 -17.87 -4.00 -16.10
C TYR A 123 -19.02 -3.84 -15.10
N LYS A 124 -18.73 -3.45 -13.85
CA LYS A 124 -19.76 -3.20 -12.83
C LYS A 124 -20.73 -2.09 -13.26
N LEU A 125 -20.22 -0.99 -13.81
CA LEU A 125 -21.04 0.11 -14.32
C LEU A 125 -21.99 -0.34 -15.45
N ILE A 126 -21.52 -1.21 -16.35
CA ILE A 126 -22.35 -1.77 -17.42
C ILE A 126 -23.36 -2.78 -16.87
N GLY A 127 -22.98 -3.59 -15.88
CA GLY A 127 -23.86 -4.55 -15.20
C GLY A 127 -25.06 -3.87 -14.53
N ASP A 128 -24.83 -2.77 -13.80
CA ASP A 128 -25.90 -1.98 -13.18
C ASP A 128 -26.84 -1.34 -14.23
N ASN A 129 -26.31 -0.96 -15.40
CA ASN A 129 -27.09 -0.41 -16.52
C ASN A 129 -27.70 -1.50 -17.44
N SER A 130 -27.29 -2.77 -17.31
CA SER A 130 -27.70 -3.88 -18.18
C SER A 130 -29.14 -4.34 -17.95
N LEU A 131 -29.81 -3.87 -16.91
CA LEU A 131 -31.25 -4.05 -16.74
C LEU A 131 -32.06 -3.26 -17.78
N ALA A 132 -31.44 -2.37 -18.56
CA ALA A 132 -32.11 -1.49 -19.50
C ALA A 132 -31.90 -1.82 -20.99
N ASN A 133 -30.99 -2.72 -21.39
CA ASN A 133 -30.72 -2.93 -22.83
C ASN A 133 -30.14 -4.33 -23.21
N PRO A 134 -30.89 -5.18 -23.95
CA PRO A 134 -30.48 -6.56 -24.29
C PRO A 134 -29.36 -6.67 -25.35
N ALA A 135 -29.03 -5.60 -26.07
CA ALA A 135 -27.91 -5.60 -27.03
C ALA A 135 -26.52 -5.56 -26.35
N MET A 136 -26.45 -5.06 -25.11
CA MET A 136 -25.21 -4.96 -24.32
C MET A 136 -24.78 -6.32 -23.76
N THR A 137 -25.74 -7.25 -23.60
CA THR A 137 -25.56 -8.58 -23.01
C THR A 137 -24.67 -9.50 -23.86
N ALA A 138 -24.61 -9.27 -25.17
CA ALA A 138 -23.72 -10.00 -26.09
C ALA A 138 -22.24 -9.59 -25.92
N VAL A 139 -21.94 -8.32 -25.64
CA VAL A 139 -20.58 -7.83 -25.36
C VAL A 139 -20.09 -8.32 -23.99
N ILE A 140 -20.99 -8.46 -23.02
CA ILE A 140 -20.74 -8.97 -21.67
C ILE A 140 -20.27 -10.44 -21.66
N ASN A 141 -20.61 -11.24 -22.68
CA ASN A 141 -20.24 -12.65 -22.78
C ASN A 141 -18.87 -12.89 -23.43
N ALA A 142 -18.25 -11.89 -24.06
CA ALA A 142 -16.97 -12.03 -24.75
C ALA A 142 -15.72 -11.85 -23.87
N GLY A 143 -15.88 -11.50 -22.58
CA GLY A 143 -14.76 -11.10 -21.70
C GLY A 143 -14.75 -11.80 -20.35
N GLU A 144 -14.42 -13.09 -20.31
CA GLU A 144 -14.33 -13.89 -19.07
C GLU A 144 -13.31 -13.32 -18.05
N ARG A 145 -12.28 -12.60 -18.54
CA ARG A 145 -11.29 -11.88 -17.72
C ARG A 145 -11.80 -10.54 -17.16
N SER A 146 -12.89 -10.00 -17.70
CA SER A 146 -13.48 -8.73 -17.24
C SER A 146 -14.31 -8.89 -15.96
N ARG A 147 -14.66 -10.14 -15.60
CA ARG A 147 -15.55 -10.44 -14.47
C ARG A 147 -14.83 -10.69 -13.15
N ARG A 148 -13.51 -10.93 -13.15
CA ARG A 148 -12.79 -11.31 -11.92
C ARG A 148 -12.28 -10.08 -11.19
N ASN A 149 -12.61 -9.99 -9.90
CA ASN A 149 -12.09 -9.01 -8.98
C ASN A 149 -10.54 -9.09 -8.95
N PRO A 150 -9.81 -8.01 -9.27
CA PRO A 150 -8.35 -8.00 -9.31
C PRO A 150 -7.71 -7.92 -7.90
N THR A 151 -8.53 -7.70 -6.87
CA THR A 151 -8.13 -7.59 -5.47
C THR A 151 -8.42 -8.86 -4.67
N LEU A 152 -7.85 -8.97 -3.47
CA LEU A 152 -8.23 -9.98 -2.47
C LEU A 152 -9.40 -9.53 -1.58
N LEU A 153 -9.93 -8.33 -1.81
CA LEU A 153 -11.13 -7.87 -1.12
C LEU A 153 -12.36 -8.61 -1.66
N SER A 154 -13.37 -8.77 -0.81
CA SER A 154 -14.70 -9.14 -1.30
C SER A 154 -15.20 -8.07 -2.29
N ASP A 155 -16.06 -8.44 -3.24
CA ASP A 155 -16.63 -7.48 -4.19
C ASP A 155 -17.28 -6.29 -3.50
N ARG A 156 -17.98 -6.52 -2.37
CA ARG A 156 -18.59 -5.46 -1.56
C ARG A 156 -17.54 -4.51 -0.97
N HIS A 157 -16.43 -5.04 -0.45
CA HIS A 157 -15.34 -4.22 0.08
C HIS A 157 -14.63 -3.44 -1.02
N LEU A 158 -14.44 -4.05 -2.19
CA LEU A 158 -13.86 -3.35 -3.35
C LEU A 158 -14.79 -2.24 -3.86
N ASP A 159 -16.09 -2.50 -3.98
CA ASP A 159 -17.08 -1.51 -4.43
C ASP A 159 -17.13 -0.32 -3.46
N ARG A 160 -17.08 -0.58 -2.15
CA ARG A 160 -16.95 0.47 -1.12
C ARG A 160 -15.65 1.25 -1.26
N ALA A 161 -14.52 0.59 -1.51
CA ALA A 161 -13.23 1.26 -1.73
C ALA A 161 -13.23 2.14 -2.98
N LEU A 162 -13.81 1.66 -4.10
CA LEU A 162 -13.96 2.44 -5.33
C LEU A 162 -14.83 3.68 -5.10
N GLN A 163 -15.94 3.53 -4.39
CA GLN A 163 -16.82 4.64 -4.04
C GLN A 163 -16.14 5.65 -3.10
N GLN A 164 -15.45 5.16 -2.07
CA GLN A 164 -14.82 6.03 -1.08
C GLN A 164 -13.60 6.79 -1.64
N PHE A 165 -12.79 6.16 -2.49
CA PHE A 165 -11.55 6.76 -2.99
C PHE A 165 -11.70 7.46 -4.34
N GLY A 166 -12.68 7.09 -5.15
CA GLY A 166 -12.95 7.68 -6.47
C GLY A 166 -14.30 8.38 -6.61
N GLY A 167 -15.19 8.24 -5.61
CA GLY A 167 -16.49 8.90 -5.59
C GLY A 167 -16.48 10.22 -4.79
N LYS A 168 -17.64 10.87 -4.79
CA LYS A 168 -17.90 12.06 -3.98
C LYS A 168 -18.32 11.63 -2.57
N VAL A 169 -17.53 11.96 -1.56
CA VAL A 169 -17.66 11.38 -0.22
C VAL A 169 -18.68 12.11 0.65
N ASP A 170 -18.86 13.41 0.42
CA ASP A 170 -19.90 14.26 1.03
C ASP A 170 -21.05 14.57 0.05
N GLY A 171 -21.11 13.86 -1.08
CA GLY A 171 -22.08 14.09 -2.16
C GLY A 171 -21.63 15.11 -3.22
N SER A 172 -20.68 16.00 -2.91
CA SER A 172 -20.19 17.04 -3.84
C SER A 172 -18.72 16.90 -4.23
N ASN A 173 -17.87 16.51 -3.28
CA ASN A 173 -16.43 16.62 -3.31
C ASN A 173 -15.74 15.25 -3.21
N THR A 174 -14.68 15.07 -4.00
CA THR A 174 -13.77 13.94 -3.86
C THR A 174 -12.77 14.19 -2.72
N TYR A 175 -12.03 13.16 -2.30
CA TYR A 175 -10.93 13.35 -1.34
C TYR A 175 -9.86 14.35 -1.83
N ARG A 176 -9.63 14.43 -3.14
CA ARG A 176 -8.70 15.40 -3.72
C ARG A 176 -9.21 16.83 -3.56
N ASP A 177 -10.50 17.03 -3.82
CA ASP A 177 -11.14 18.34 -3.66
C ASP A 177 -11.11 18.78 -2.20
N LEU A 178 -11.48 17.88 -1.28
CA LEU A 178 -11.45 18.16 0.17
C LEU A 178 -10.04 18.49 0.67
N ALA A 179 -9.01 17.75 0.23
CA ALA A 179 -7.63 18.05 0.59
C ALA A 179 -7.17 19.40 0.04
N GLN A 180 -7.58 19.75 -1.19
CA GLN A 180 -7.25 21.03 -1.80
C GLN A 180 -7.94 22.19 -1.06
N CYS A 181 -9.23 22.07 -0.75
CA CYS A 181 -9.97 23.04 0.05
C CYS A 181 -9.33 23.23 1.43
N PHE A 182 -8.94 22.14 2.09
CA PHE A 182 -8.25 22.20 3.37
C PHE A 182 -6.92 22.95 3.28
N LEU A 183 -6.09 22.67 2.26
CA LEU A 183 -4.81 23.36 2.06
C LEU A 183 -5.00 24.87 1.79
N THR A 184 -5.99 25.21 0.97
CA THR A 184 -6.31 26.62 0.69
C THR A 184 -6.76 27.35 1.95
N TYR A 185 -7.61 26.74 2.77
CA TYR A 185 -8.03 27.31 4.06
C TYR A 185 -6.87 27.38 5.07
N SER A 186 -6.09 26.31 5.19
CA SER A 186 -4.96 26.21 6.12
C SER A 186 -3.84 27.20 5.82
N SER A 187 -3.67 27.61 4.57
CA SER A 187 -2.70 28.67 4.20
C SER A 187 -3.05 30.04 4.79
N GLN A 188 -4.31 30.22 5.23
CA GLN A 188 -4.79 31.42 5.92
C GLN A 188 -4.71 31.28 7.44
N ALA A 189 -4.33 30.09 7.96
CA ALA A 189 -4.16 29.89 9.40
C ALA A 189 -2.97 30.73 9.89
N HIS A 190 -3.23 31.61 10.85
CA HIS A 190 -2.24 32.56 11.33
C HIS A 190 -1.21 31.91 12.27
N THR A 191 -1.55 30.75 12.85
CA THR A 191 -0.69 30.02 13.78
C THR A 191 -0.77 28.52 13.53
N TYR A 192 0.33 27.82 13.81
CA TYR A 192 0.43 26.37 13.71
C TYR A 192 -0.57 25.66 14.62
N ARG A 193 -0.89 26.25 15.78
CA ARG A 193 -1.95 25.74 16.67
C ARG A 193 -3.33 25.70 16.02
N ILE A 194 -3.72 26.76 15.30
CA ILE A 194 -5.00 26.79 14.58
C ILE A 194 -5.01 25.71 13.50
N PHE A 195 -3.92 25.60 12.74
CA PHE A 195 -3.76 24.53 11.75
C PHE A 195 -3.94 23.13 12.35
N LYS A 196 -3.38 22.85 13.54
CA LYS A 196 -3.55 21.55 14.22
C LYS A 196 -5.01 21.26 14.57
N ASN A 197 -5.78 22.27 14.97
CA ASN A 197 -7.22 22.13 15.25
C ASN A 197 -8.00 21.86 13.95
N ASP A 198 -7.75 22.64 12.90
CA ASP A 198 -8.41 22.45 11.61
C ASP A 198 -8.09 21.07 11.02
N LEU A 199 -6.85 20.61 11.20
CA LEU A 199 -6.40 19.28 10.78
C LEU A 199 -7.15 18.17 11.53
N TYR A 200 -7.37 18.34 12.83
CA TYR A 200 -8.17 17.41 13.61
C TYR A 200 -9.61 17.32 13.08
N ASP A 201 -10.25 18.46 12.82
CA ASP A 201 -11.62 18.50 12.29
C ASP A 201 -11.69 17.87 10.89
N TYR A 202 -10.73 18.19 10.02
CA TYR A 202 -10.62 17.59 8.68
C TYR A 202 -10.49 16.05 8.70
N LEU A 203 -9.67 15.52 9.61
CA LEU A 203 -9.45 14.09 9.75
C LEU A 203 -10.69 13.38 10.34
N THR A 204 -11.34 14.00 11.32
CA THR A 204 -12.48 13.40 12.03
C THR A 204 -13.83 13.61 11.33
N ALA A 205 -13.94 14.55 10.39
CA ALA A 205 -15.19 14.85 9.67
C ALA A 205 -15.86 13.65 8.97
N SER A 206 -15.11 12.60 8.64
CA SER A 206 -15.63 11.38 7.99
C SER A 206 -15.58 10.14 8.88
N ILE A 207 -15.22 10.28 10.17
CA ILE A 207 -15.18 9.17 11.12
C ILE A 207 -16.56 9.05 11.76
N ASP A 208 -17.08 7.82 11.88
CA ASP A 208 -18.38 7.57 12.53
C ASP A 208 -18.40 8.20 13.92
N VAL A 209 -19.42 9.02 14.19
CA VAL A 209 -19.66 9.72 15.46
C VAL A 209 -19.67 8.75 16.64
N LYS A 210 -20.08 7.49 16.45
CA LYS A 210 -20.09 6.47 17.52
C LYS A 210 -18.68 6.02 17.91
N TYR A 211 -17.79 5.81 16.94
CA TYR A 211 -16.39 5.47 17.18
C TYR A 211 -15.56 6.70 17.59
N GLY A 212 -15.87 7.86 17.03
CA GLY A 212 -15.23 9.11 17.41
C GLY A 212 -15.45 9.47 18.89
N LYS A 213 -16.61 9.10 19.46
CA LYS A 213 -16.87 9.25 20.90
C LYS A 213 -16.09 8.29 21.79
N SER A 214 -15.55 7.18 21.24
CA SER A 214 -14.80 6.18 22.00
C SER A 214 -13.30 6.40 21.89
N GLN A 215 -12.72 7.19 22.81
CA GLN A 215 -11.28 7.38 23.11
C GLN A 215 -10.33 7.79 21.96
N PHE A 216 -10.49 7.31 20.73
CA PHE A 216 -9.61 7.55 19.60
C PHE A 216 -9.52 9.03 19.24
N ASN A 217 -10.66 9.74 19.09
CA ASN A 217 -10.62 11.17 18.75
C ASN A 217 -9.91 11.98 19.83
N GLN A 218 -10.13 11.65 21.11
CA GLN A 218 -9.43 12.31 22.21
C GLN A 218 -7.93 12.03 22.15
N ARG A 219 -7.51 10.78 21.94
CA ARG A 219 -6.09 10.41 21.77
C ARG A 219 -5.47 11.11 20.56
N LEU A 220 -6.18 11.18 19.44
CA LEU A 220 -5.74 11.87 18.23
C LEU A 220 -5.58 13.37 18.48
N TYR A 221 -6.55 14.00 19.14
CA TYR A 221 -6.50 15.41 19.50
C TYR A 221 -5.31 15.70 20.42
N THR A 222 -5.17 14.94 21.51
CA THR A 222 -4.05 15.09 22.45
C THR A 222 -2.70 14.85 21.75
N TYR A 223 -2.60 13.83 20.89
CA TYR A 223 -1.40 13.58 20.12
C TYR A 223 -1.07 14.74 19.19
N LEU A 224 -2.05 15.24 18.42
CA LEU A 224 -1.89 16.39 17.54
C LEU A 224 -1.38 17.60 18.30
N GLN A 225 -2.04 17.98 19.41
CA GLN A 225 -1.60 19.13 20.19
C GLN A 225 -0.17 18.97 20.74
N GLY A 226 0.23 17.75 21.09
CA GLY A 226 1.60 17.43 21.52
C GLY A 226 2.66 17.41 20.41
N ILE A 227 2.28 17.55 19.13
CA ILE A 227 3.26 17.67 18.05
C ILE A 227 3.85 19.08 18.06
N LEU A 228 5.16 19.16 18.31
CA LEU A 228 5.97 20.38 18.18
C LEU A 228 5.33 21.61 18.87
N PRO A 229 4.99 21.52 20.17
CA PRO A 229 4.29 22.61 20.88
C PRO A 229 5.07 23.92 20.87
N ASP A 230 6.41 23.85 20.84
CA ASP A 230 7.29 25.02 20.79
C ASP A 230 7.16 25.83 19.49
N GLN A 231 6.45 25.32 18.49
CA GLN A 231 6.24 25.99 17.19
C GLN A 231 4.80 26.50 17.03
N ASP A 232 3.96 26.40 18.07
CA ASP A 232 2.52 26.66 17.98
C ASP A 232 2.15 28.08 17.57
N ASP A 233 2.97 29.05 17.96
CA ASP A 233 2.77 30.47 17.64
C ASP A 233 3.36 30.86 16.28
N GLN A 234 4.04 29.95 15.58
CA GLN A 234 4.61 30.22 14.26
C GLN A 234 3.58 30.02 13.15
N CYS A 235 3.82 30.66 12.01
CA CYS A 235 3.05 30.40 10.80
C CYS A 235 3.37 28.99 10.25
N LEU A 236 2.39 28.38 9.59
CA LEU A 236 2.56 27.08 8.96
C LEU A 236 3.63 27.16 7.85
N SER A 237 4.63 26.29 7.93
CA SER A 237 5.62 26.09 6.87
C SER A 237 5.50 24.69 6.28
N ASP A 238 6.02 24.50 5.06
CA ASP A 238 6.07 23.18 4.41
C ASP A 238 6.83 22.14 5.27
N VAL A 239 7.84 22.58 6.01
CA VAL A 239 8.61 21.72 6.92
C VAL A 239 7.73 21.26 8.09
N LEU A 240 6.99 22.18 8.71
CA LEU A 240 6.04 21.84 9.78
C LEU A 240 4.95 20.90 9.27
N LEU A 241 4.41 21.14 8.07
CA LEU A 241 3.42 20.27 7.45
C LEU A 241 3.96 18.84 7.25
N VAL A 242 5.13 18.70 6.63
CA VAL A 242 5.77 17.39 6.40
C VAL A 242 6.06 16.68 7.72
N CYS A 243 6.60 17.37 8.72
CA CYS A 243 6.89 16.80 10.04
C CYS A 243 5.62 16.34 10.75
N THR A 244 4.55 17.14 10.69
CA THR A 244 3.24 16.81 11.27
C THR A 244 2.66 15.56 10.61
N CYS A 245 2.61 15.53 9.28
CA CYS A 245 2.08 14.38 8.54
C CYS A 245 2.90 13.11 8.81
N ARG A 246 4.23 13.19 8.92
CA ARG A 246 5.07 12.03 9.28
C ARG A 246 4.76 11.51 10.68
N LYS A 247 4.67 12.40 11.68
CA LYS A 247 4.34 12.04 13.07
C LYS A 247 2.94 11.41 13.16
N LEU A 248 1.96 11.99 12.47
CA LEU A 248 0.61 11.42 12.37
C LEU A 248 0.61 10.02 11.75
N LEU A 249 1.33 9.82 10.63
CA LEU A 249 1.42 8.49 10.03
C LEU A 249 2.07 7.48 10.98
N ASN A 250 3.06 7.87 11.79
CA ASN A 250 3.65 6.97 12.80
C ASN A 250 2.64 6.58 13.87
N PHE A 251 1.91 7.57 14.39
CA PHE A 251 0.87 7.35 15.39
C PHE A 251 -0.25 6.43 14.89
N LEU A 252 -0.67 6.60 13.64
CA LEU A 252 -1.75 5.82 13.05
C LEU A 252 -1.32 4.44 12.53
N THR A 253 -0.04 4.25 12.17
CA THR A 253 0.47 3.01 11.58
C THR A 253 1.48 2.31 12.49
N VAL A 254 2.78 2.54 12.27
CA VAL A 254 3.89 1.98 13.05
C VAL A 254 5.03 3.00 13.14
N GLU A 255 5.66 3.10 14.31
CA GLU A 255 6.70 4.11 14.56
C GLU A 255 8.07 3.73 13.96
N GLY A 256 8.44 2.45 13.93
CA GLY A 256 9.73 2.02 13.37
C GLY A 256 9.90 0.50 13.29
N CYS A 257 11.07 0.06 12.81
CA CYS A 257 11.45 -1.35 12.86
C CYS A 257 11.85 -1.81 14.28
N GLN A 258 12.29 -0.87 15.13
CA GLN A 258 12.70 -1.16 16.51
C GLN A 258 11.53 -1.05 17.49
N ASP A 259 10.57 -0.17 17.20
CA ASP A 259 9.32 -0.04 17.95
C ASP A 259 8.14 -0.34 17.01
N LEU A 260 7.71 -1.60 17.05
CA LEU A 260 6.59 -2.12 16.27
C LEU A 260 5.25 -1.85 16.97
N ASN A 261 5.10 -0.77 17.72
CA ASN A 261 3.80 -0.40 18.24
C ASN A 261 2.85 0.01 17.09
N HIS A 262 1.99 -0.93 16.70
CA HIS A 262 0.96 -0.75 15.69
C HIS A 262 -0.45 -1.00 16.25
N ALA A 263 -0.61 -0.89 17.58
CA ALA A 263 -1.88 -1.11 18.26
C ALA A 263 -2.98 -0.17 17.75
N ASN A 264 -2.65 1.10 17.52
CA ASN A 264 -3.59 2.07 16.96
C ASN A 264 -4.07 1.66 15.55
N PHE A 265 -3.18 1.10 14.73
CA PHE A 265 -3.56 0.63 13.39
C PHE A 265 -4.50 -0.58 13.46
N VAL A 266 -4.20 -1.54 14.33
CA VAL A 266 -5.05 -2.72 14.55
C VAL A 266 -6.40 -2.31 15.12
N ASP A 267 -6.42 -1.39 16.08
CA ASP A 267 -7.65 -0.83 16.66
C ASP A 267 -8.51 -0.10 15.62
N LEU A 268 -7.89 0.75 14.79
CA LEU A 268 -8.57 1.43 13.69
C LEU A 268 -9.14 0.46 12.67
N THR A 269 -8.33 -0.51 12.23
CA THR A 269 -8.79 -1.50 11.24
C THR A 269 -9.87 -2.42 11.81
N GLY A 270 -9.80 -2.78 13.09
CA GLY A 270 -10.81 -3.59 13.77
C GLY A 270 -12.15 -2.88 13.98
N ASN A 271 -12.14 -1.58 14.27
CA ASN A 271 -13.37 -0.82 14.56
C ASN A 271 -13.95 -0.07 13.35
N LEU A 272 -13.11 0.55 12.52
CA LEU A 272 -13.56 1.30 11.33
C LEU A 272 -13.56 0.46 10.06
N GLY A 273 -12.78 -0.62 10.05
CA GLY A 273 -12.48 -1.41 8.85
C GLY A 273 -11.27 -0.87 8.08
N ALA A 274 -10.67 -1.75 7.27
CA ALA A 274 -9.48 -1.46 6.48
C ALA A 274 -9.66 -0.27 5.51
N THR A 275 -10.77 -0.22 4.78
CA THR A 275 -11.02 0.83 3.77
C THR A 275 -11.14 2.23 4.41
N ALA A 276 -11.86 2.34 5.53
CA ALA A 276 -11.99 3.61 6.25
C ALA A 276 -10.65 4.07 6.85
N THR A 277 -9.90 3.13 7.45
CA THR A 277 -8.56 3.39 7.99
C THR A 277 -7.60 3.87 6.91
N VAL A 278 -7.57 3.21 5.76
CA VAL A 278 -6.76 3.65 4.61
C VAL A 278 -7.25 5.00 4.07
N GLY A 279 -8.55 5.29 4.11
CA GLY A 279 -9.07 6.61 3.78
C GLY A 279 -8.52 7.73 4.67
N LEU A 280 -8.41 7.48 5.98
CA LEU A 280 -7.78 8.42 6.91
C LEU A 280 -6.29 8.66 6.56
N LEU A 281 -5.55 7.59 6.25
CA LEU A 281 -4.15 7.70 5.83
C LEU A 281 -4.02 8.45 4.49
N LEU A 282 -4.91 8.16 3.54
CA LEU A 282 -4.95 8.80 2.22
C LEU A 282 -5.21 10.30 2.35
N LYS A 283 -6.13 10.73 3.21
CA LYS A 283 -6.37 12.15 3.52
C LYS A 283 -5.06 12.88 3.90
N ILE A 284 -4.25 12.29 4.79
CA ILE A 284 -2.95 12.84 5.20
C ILE A 284 -1.99 12.93 4.01
N VAL A 285 -1.92 11.87 3.20
CA VAL A 285 -1.02 11.84 2.02
C VAL A 285 -1.47 12.84 0.94
N LEU A 286 -2.77 13.10 0.79
CA LEU A 286 -3.29 14.05 -0.19
C LEU A 286 -2.95 15.50 0.17
N ILE A 287 -2.98 15.85 1.47
CA ILE A 287 -2.54 17.16 1.96
C ILE A 287 -1.02 17.31 1.80
N CYS A 288 -0.24 16.24 2.07
CA CYS A 288 1.21 16.27 1.94
C CYS A 288 1.74 15.10 1.10
N ARG A 289 1.80 15.29 -0.24
CA ARG A 289 2.20 14.22 -1.17
C ARG A 289 3.61 13.68 -0.91
N ASN A 290 4.49 14.51 -0.34
CA ASN A 290 5.86 14.15 0.01
C ASN A 290 5.94 13.03 1.08
N VAL A 291 4.86 12.77 1.83
CA VAL A 291 4.82 11.67 2.80
C VAL A 291 4.35 10.34 2.21
N LYS A 292 3.98 10.27 0.92
CA LYS A 292 3.59 8.99 0.28
C LYS A 292 4.67 7.91 0.39
N PRO A 293 5.95 8.15 0.03
CA PRO A 293 6.99 7.13 0.16
C PRO A 293 7.24 6.74 1.63
N TYR A 294 6.91 7.63 2.57
CA TYR A 294 7.01 7.36 3.99
C TYR A 294 5.92 6.39 4.45
N LEU A 295 4.67 6.58 4.01
CA LEU A 295 3.59 5.63 4.26
C LEU A 295 3.90 4.25 3.66
N GLU A 296 4.41 4.21 2.42
CA GLU A 296 4.87 2.97 1.77
C GLU A 296 5.91 2.24 2.62
N LYS A 297 6.85 2.98 3.22
CA LYS A 297 7.82 2.43 4.16
C LYS A 297 7.16 1.84 5.40
N ARG A 298 6.17 2.50 5.99
CA ARG A 298 5.45 2.00 7.17
C ARG A 298 4.73 0.69 6.90
N PHE A 299 4.04 0.58 5.76
CA PHE A 299 3.43 -0.68 5.34
C PHE A 299 4.46 -1.76 5.02
N ALA A 300 5.63 -1.42 4.46
CA ALA A 300 6.69 -2.39 4.22
C ALA A 300 7.26 -2.96 5.53
N ILE A 301 7.40 -2.13 6.57
CA ILE A 301 7.80 -2.58 7.91
C ILE A 301 6.78 -3.58 8.46
N LEU A 302 5.48 -3.27 8.40
CA LEU A 302 4.42 -4.18 8.83
C LEU A 302 4.40 -5.48 8.02
N PHE A 303 4.52 -5.38 6.69
CA PHE A 303 4.54 -6.55 5.82
C PHE A 303 5.72 -7.47 6.15
N ASN A 304 6.92 -6.90 6.32
CA ASN A 304 8.13 -7.66 6.65
C ASN A 304 8.02 -8.31 8.04
N HIS A 305 7.37 -7.65 9.01
CA HIS A 305 7.14 -8.22 10.33
C HIS A 305 6.23 -9.46 10.28
N TYR A 306 5.18 -9.40 9.46
CA TYR A 306 4.20 -10.48 9.32
C TYR A 306 4.50 -11.44 8.14
N GLU A 307 5.67 -11.36 7.52
CA GLU A 307 5.99 -12.07 6.27
C GLU A 307 5.81 -13.60 6.38
N THR A 308 6.16 -14.17 7.53
CA THR A 308 6.05 -15.61 7.83
C THR A 308 4.69 -16.01 8.39
N SER A 309 3.84 -15.04 8.75
CA SER A 309 2.51 -15.30 9.29
C SER A 309 1.58 -15.84 8.21
N THR A 310 0.65 -16.70 8.61
CA THR A 310 -0.38 -17.23 7.70
C THR A 310 -1.34 -16.13 7.29
N ARG A 311 -1.84 -16.20 6.05
CA ARG A 311 -2.78 -15.20 5.52
C ARG A 311 -4.03 -15.05 6.40
N ASP A 312 -4.53 -16.13 6.98
CA ASP A 312 -5.69 -16.12 7.89
C ASP A 312 -5.43 -15.34 9.19
N GLY A 313 -4.19 -15.31 9.68
CA GLY A 313 -3.81 -14.59 10.90
C GLY A 313 -3.69 -13.07 10.71
N VAL A 314 -3.62 -12.59 9.46
CA VAL A 314 -3.32 -11.18 9.14
C VAL A 314 -4.25 -10.60 8.07
N VAL A 315 -5.51 -11.05 8.06
CA VAL A 315 -6.54 -10.58 7.11
C VAL A 315 -6.67 -9.05 7.13
N TRP A 316 -6.63 -8.43 8.31
CA TRP A 316 -6.66 -6.96 8.46
C TRP A 316 -5.56 -6.25 7.68
N LEU A 317 -4.36 -6.83 7.62
CA LEU A 317 -3.21 -6.25 6.91
C LEU A 317 -3.37 -6.45 5.39
N ILE A 318 -3.86 -7.62 4.97
CA ILE A 318 -4.16 -7.91 3.57
C ILE A 318 -5.22 -6.94 3.06
N GLU A 319 -6.35 -6.81 3.75
CA GLU A 319 -7.43 -5.88 3.35
C GLU A 319 -6.96 -4.42 3.33
N SER A 320 -6.08 -4.04 4.26
CA SER A 320 -5.48 -2.71 4.29
C SER A 320 -4.54 -2.47 3.10
N LEU A 321 -3.71 -3.45 2.74
CA LEU A 321 -2.82 -3.35 1.59
C LEU A 321 -3.59 -3.33 0.26
N GLU A 322 -4.65 -4.13 0.13
CA GLU A 322 -5.53 -4.06 -1.04
C GLU A 322 -6.22 -2.70 -1.15
N SER A 323 -6.77 -2.21 -0.03
CA SER A 323 -7.41 -0.88 0.03
C SER A 323 -6.41 0.22 -0.32
N LEU A 324 -5.15 0.11 0.14
CA LEU A 324 -4.07 1.06 -0.16
C LEU A 324 -3.70 1.05 -1.64
N ASN A 325 -3.60 -0.13 -2.26
CA ASN A 325 -3.36 -0.27 -3.69
C ASN A 325 -4.47 0.42 -4.51
N VAL A 326 -5.74 0.16 -4.18
CA VAL A 326 -6.89 0.81 -4.84
C VAL A 326 -6.85 2.33 -4.65
N ALA A 327 -6.66 2.79 -3.41
CA ALA A 327 -6.54 4.20 -3.07
C ALA A 327 -5.45 4.91 -3.88
N PHE A 328 -4.26 4.30 -3.97
CA PHE A 328 -3.13 4.86 -4.70
C PHE A 328 -3.34 4.84 -6.20
N SER A 329 -3.89 3.76 -6.76
CA SER A 329 -4.22 3.68 -8.19
C SER A 329 -5.20 4.76 -8.63
N ILE A 330 -6.22 5.05 -7.82
CA ILE A 330 -7.22 6.08 -8.14
C ILE A 330 -6.65 7.50 -7.96
N ASN A 331 -5.92 7.75 -6.88
CA ASN A 331 -5.55 9.12 -6.51
C ASN A 331 -4.18 9.58 -7.04
N PHE A 332 -3.27 8.65 -7.29
CA PHE A 332 -1.90 8.92 -7.76
C PHE A 332 -1.53 8.15 -9.04
N GLY A 333 -2.36 7.19 -9.45
CA GLY A 333 -2.15 6.39 -10.66
C GLY A 333 -2.72 7.05 -11.92
N THR A 334 -2.71 6.28 -13.01
CA THR A 334 -3.25 6.70 -14.32
C THR A 334 -4.68 6.21 -14.55
N LEU A 335 -5.34 5.74 -13.49
CA LEU A 335 -6.63 5.09 -13.58
C LEU A 335 -7.72 6.11 -13.93
N ILE A 336 -8.30 5.96 -15.12
CA ILE A 336 -9.45 6.75 -15.56
C ILE A 336 -10.71 5.94 -15.22
N LEU A 337 -11.41 6.34 -14.16
CA LEU A 337 -12.77 5.87 -13.92
C LEU A 337 -13.68 6.64 -14.88
N SER A 338 -14.32 5.94 -15.81
CA SER A 338 -15.23 6.51 -16.81
C SER A 338 -16.54 7.00 -16.17
N LYS A 339 -16.46 7.98 -15.27
CA LYS A 339 -17.59 8.78 -14.77
C LYS A 339 -17.59 10.21 -15.28
N GLU A 340 -16.55 10.65 -15.98
CA GLU A 340 -16.52 11.95 -16.66
C GLU A 340 -17.05 11.84 -18.08
N SER A 341 -18.36 11.64 -18.23
CA SER A 341 -19.06 12.14 -19.41
C SER A 341 -20.53 12.38 -19.09
N LYS A 342 -20.96 13.62 -19.38
CA LYS A 342 -22.32 14.18 -19.31
C LYS A 342 -22.69 14.90 -18.00
N SER A 343 -22.06 16.05 -17.76
CA SER A 343 -22.76 17.24 -17.28
C SER A 343 -21.93 18.48 -17.60
N ASN A 344 -21.91 18.88 -18.88
CA ASN A 344 -21.58 20.24 -19.35
C ASN A 344 -21.59 20.27 -20.89
N ARG A 345 -22.75 19.99 -21.49
CA ARG A 345 -23.09 20.41 -22.86
C ARG A 345 -24.60 20.52 -22.95
N GLN A 346 -25.14 21.59 -22.38
CA GLN A 346 -26.42 22.20 -22.75
C GLN A 346 -26.60 23.44 -21.88
N GLN A 347 -25.94 24.53 -22.27
CA GLN A 347 -26.36 25.91 -22.02
C GLN A 347 -25.42 26.81 -22.82
N THR A 348 -25.62 26.80 -24.13
CA THR A 348 -25.27 27.90 -25.03
C THR A 348 -26.15 27.74 -26.26
N LEU A 349 -27.38 28.22 -26.12
CA LEU A 349 -28.16 28.84 -27.17
C LEU A 349 -28.92 29.99 -26.51
#